data_AF-A0A2K9F326-F1
#
_entry.id   AF-A0A2K9F326-F1
#
_cell.length_a   1.000
_cell.length_b   1.000
_cell.length_c   1.000
_cell.angle_alpha   90.00
_cell.angle_beta   90.00
_cell.angle_gamma   90.00
#
_symmetry.space_group_name_H-M   'P 1'
#
loop_
_entity.id
_entity.type
_entity.pdbx_description
1 polymer ?
#
loop_
_entity_poly.entity_id
_entity_poly.type
_entity_poly.pdbx_seq_one_letter_code
_entity_poly.pdbx_strand_id
1 'polypeptide(L)' 'MRDEAPSVPSRGMTREELLALPVAIDLDTCNRALGLGRSKGYELAKRGQYPCRVLRLGKAYRVVTADLLDLLGLAA' A
#
# COMPACT_ATOMS: atom_id res chain seq x y z
N MET A 1 23.27 -14.51 -5.86
CA MET A 1 22.63 -14.89 -4.59
C MET A 1 22.24 -13.59 -3.91
N ARG A 2 20.99 -13.14 -4.05
CA ARG A 2 20.53 -11.90 -3.41
C ARG A 2 20.23 -12.24 -1.95
N ASP A 3 20.87 -11.53 -1.02
CA ASP A 3 20.51 -11.50 0.39
C ASP A 3 18.99 -11.35 0.53
N GLU A 4 18.30 -12.43 0.87
CA GLU A 4 16.99 -12.34 1.52
C GLU A 4 17.26 -11.92 2.97
N ALA A 5 17.28 -10.61 3.18
CA ALA A 5 17.14 -10.06 4.52
C ALA A 5 15.87 -10.66 5.17
N PRO A 6 15.90 -11.04 6.44
CA PRO A 6 14.78 -11.71 7.09
C PRO A 6 13.52 -10.84 6.94
N SER A 7 12.45 -11.43 6.40
CA SER A 7 11.15 -10.79 6.35
C SER A 7 10.65 -10.64 7.79
N VAL A 8 10.98 -9.50 8.40
CA VAL A 8 10.36 -9.03 9.64
C VAL A 8 8.85 -9.18 9.44
N PRO A 9 8.12 -9.88 10.33
CA PRO A 9 6.67 -9.96 10.21
C PRO A 9 6.18 -8.53 10.13
N SER A 10 5.58 -8.17 8.99
CA SER A 10 5.13 -6.82 8.72
C SER A 10 4.04 -6.52 9.74
N ARG A 11 4.44 -5.90 10.85
CA ARG A 11 3.52 -5.31 11.81
C ARG A 11 2.65 -4.38 11.00
N GLY A 12 1.35 -4.68 10.95
CA GLY A 12 0.38 -3.81 10.30
C GLY A 12 0.51 -2.39 10.85
N MET A 13 0.15 -1.40 10.04
CA MET A 13 0.22 -0.01 10.47
C MET A 13 -0.83 0.30 11.54
N THR A 14 -0.50 1.16 12.50
CA THR A 14 -1.49 1.69 13.44
C THR A 14 -2.37 2.74 12.77
N ARG A 15 -3.48 3.10 13.44
CA ARG A 15 -4.38 4.17 12.96
C ARG A 15 -3.64 5.50 12.83
N GLU A 16 -2.81 5.85 13.81
CA GLU A 16 -2.05 7.10 13.85
C GLU A 16 -1.03 7.14 12.71
N GLU A 17 -0.35 6.03 12.44
CA GLU A 17 0.58 5.92 11.31
C GLU A 17 -0.13 6.13 9.98
N LEU A 18 -1.34 5.57 9.81
CA LEU A 18 -2.15 5.75 8.60
C LEU A 18 -2.59 7.20 8.40
N LEU A 19 -3.03 7.87 9.46
CA LEU A 19 -3.47 9.27 9.40
C LEU A 19 -2.30 10.25 9.19
N ALA A 20 -1.07 9.86 9.53
CA ALA A 20 0.14 10.63 9.28
C ALA A 20 0.72 10.46 7.86
N LEU A 21 0.13 9.57 7.04
CA LEU A 21 0.62 9.34 5.68
C LEU A 21 0.42 10.58 4.79
N PRO A 22 1.36 10.82 3.85
CA PRO A 22 1.18 11.82 2.80
C PRO A 22 -0.07 11.56 1.96
N VAL A 23 -0.54 12.57 1.21
CA VAL A 23 -1.72 12.47 0.33
C VAL A 23 -1.68 11.33 -0.69
N ALA A 24 -0.47 10.92 -1.09
CA ALA A 24 -0.25 9.75 -1.94
C ALA A 24 1.03 9.03 -1.51
N ILE A 25 0.94 7.71 -1.42
CA ILE A 25 2.02 6.82 -0.96
C ILE A 25 2.41 5.85 -2.06
N ASP A 26 3.55 5.17 -1.92
CA ASP A 26 3.90 4.08 -2.82
C ASP A 26 3.06 2.82 -2.55
N LEU A 27 3.09 1.88 -3.51
CA LEU A 27 2.32 0.65 -3.43
C LEU A 27 2.76 -0.28 -2.29
N ASP A 28 4.04 -0.28 -1.92
CA ASP A 28 4.56 -1.14 -0.84
C ASP A 28 4.08 -0.67 0.53
N THR A 29 4.05 0.64 0.74
CA THR A 29 3.49 1.28 1.92
C THR A 29 2.00 0.94 2.06
N CYS A 30 1.22 0.99 0.97
CA CYS A 30 -0.19 0.61 0.99
C CYS A 30 -0.37 -0.91 1.21
N ASN A 31 0.48 -1.74 0.59
CA ASN A 31 0.47 -3.18 0.83
C ASN A 31 0.67 -3.52 2.31
N ARG A 32 1.58 -2.83 3.00
CA ARG A 32 1.79 -2.99 4.43
C ARG A 32 0.55 -2.62 5.25
N ALA A 33 -0.14 -1.54 4.89
CA ALA A 33 -1.40 -1.15 5.53
C ALA A 33 -2.48 -2.23 5.37
N LEU A 34 -2.53 -2.89 4.22
CA LEU A 34 -3.54 -3.89 3.86
C LEU A 34 -3.15 -5.33 4.22
N GLY A 35 -1.98 -5.56 4.80
CA GLY A 35 -1.45 -6.91 5.04
C GLY A 35 -1.17 -7.70 3.77
N LEU A 36 -0.98 -7.03 2.62
CA LEU A 36 -0.67 -7.65 1.34
C LEU A 36 0.84 -7.86 1.18
N GLY A 37 1.22 -9.03 0.67
CA GLY A 37 2.59 -9.24 0.20
C GLY A 37 2.88 -8.41 -1.07
N ARG A 38 4.13 -7.97 -1.23
CA ARG A 38 4.60 -7.17 -2.38
C ARG A 38 4.15 -7.75 -3.72
N SER A 39 4.44 -9.03 -3.98
CA SER A 39 4.11 -9.67 -5.26
C SER A 39 2.61 -9.64 -5.57
N LYS A 40 1.77 -9.93 -4.58
CA LYS A 40 0.30 -9.92 -4.75
C LYS A 40 -0.21 -8.50 -4.98
N GLY A 41 0.30 -7.52 -4.23
CA GLY A 41 -0.08 -6.13 -4.40
C GLY A 41 0.23 -5.60 -5.80
N TYR A 42 1.44 -5.84 -6.31
CA TYR A 42 1.81 -5.47 -7.68
C TYR A 42 1.01 -6.23 -8.74
N GLU A 43 0.68 -7.51 -8.53
CA GLU A 43 -0.20 -8.26 -9.44
C GLU A 43 -1.57 -7.59 -9.56
N LEU A 44 -2.21 -7.28 -8.43
CA LEU A 44 -3.52 -6.63 -8.39
C LEU A 44 -3.46 -5.24 -9.03
N ALA A 45 -2.46 -4.42 -8.71
CA ALA A 45 -2.25 -3.12 -9.33
C ALA A 45 -2.04 -3.23 -10.85
N LYS A 46 -1.28 -4.23 -11.30
CA LYS A 46 -1.07 -4.51 -12.73
C LYS A 46 -2.37 -4.82 -13.46
N ARG A 47 -3.26 -5.58 -12.82
CA ARG A 47 -4.57 -6.00 -13.36
C ARG A 47 -5.69 -4.99 -13.17
N GLY A 48 -5.43 -3.86 -12.49
CA GLY A 48 -6.48 -2.88 -12.16
C GLY A 48 -7.47 -3.38 -11.11
N GLN A 49 -7.06 -4.35 -10.29
CA GLN A 49 -7.86 -5.00 -9.25
C GLN A 49 -7.35 -4.66 -7.84
N TYR A 50 -6.51 -3.64 -7.73
CA TYR A 50 -6.05 -3.17 -6.43
C TYR A 50 -7.21 -2.51 -5.68
N PRO A 51 -7.37 -2.73 -4.36
CA PRO A 51 -8.54 -2.27 -3.62
C PRO A 51 -8.57 -0.74 -3.42
N CYS A 52 -7.45 -0.06 -3.67
CA CYS A 52 -7.34 1.39 -3.66
C CYS A 52 -6.98 1.94 -5.04
N ARG A 53 -7.28 3.22 -5.28
CA ARG A 53 -6.97 3.96 -6.50
C ARG A 53 -5.47 4.08 -6.66
N VAL A 54 -4.96 3.46 -7.73
CA VAL A 54 -3.55 3.50 -8.08
C VAL A 54 -3.31 4.38 -9.30
N LEU A 55 -2.52 5.43 -9.13
CA LEU A 55 -2.00 6.28 -10.19
C LEU A 55 -0.71 5.67 -10.75
N ARG A 56 -0.65 5.50 -12.07
CA ARG A 56 0.56 5.07 -12.77
C ARG A 56 1.31 6.28 -13.32
N LEU A 57 2.37 6.67 -12.62
CA LEU A 57 3.23 7.79 -12.99
C LEU A 57 4.50 7.25 -13.65
N GLY A 58 4.39 6.93 -14.94
CA GLY A 58 5.44 6.24 -15.69
C GLY A 58 5.71 4.84 -15.14
N LYS A 59 6.89 4.62 -14.57
CA LYS A 59 7.27 3.34 -13.94
C LYS A 59 6.84 3.21 -12.47
N ALA A 60 6.38 4.30 -11.86
CA ALA A 60 6.00 4.34 -10.45
C ALA A 60 4.50 4.14 -10.25
N TYR A 61 4.14 3.42 -9.18
CA TYR A 61 2.77 3.33 -8.67
C TYR A 61 2.63 4.26 -7.46
N ARG A 62 1.54 5.04 -7.45
CA ARG A 62 1.15 5.84 -6.29
C ARG A 62 -0.29 5.50 -5.91
N VAL A 63 -0.53 5.23 -4.64
CA VAL A 63 -1.87 5.01 -4.09
C VAL A 63 -2.36 6.29 -3.45
N VAL A 64 -3.60 6.68 -3.75
CA VAL A 64 -4.24 7.83 -3.11
C VAL A 64 -4.61 7.45 -1.68
N THR A 65 -4.06 8.16 -0.70
CA THR A 65 -4.25 7.82 0.73
C THR A 65 -5.69 7.99 1.18
N ALA A 66 -6.45 8.93 0.59
CA ALA A 66 -7.88 9.09 0.89
C ALA A 66 -8.66 7.79 0.68
N ASP A 67 -8.43 7.11 -0.44
CA ASP A 67 -9.12 5.85 -0.77
C ASP A 67 -8.70 4.69 0.14
N LEU A 68 -7.45 4.71 0.63
CA LEU A 68 -7.00 3.79 1.67
C LEU A 68 -7.71 4.05 3.01
N LEU A 69 -7.87 5.32 3.40
CA LEU A 69 -8.58 5.69 4.62
C LEU A 69 -10.07 5.35 4.53
N ASP A 70 -10.71 5.62 3.39
CA ASP A 70 -12.10 5.23 3.11
C ASP A 70 -12.28 3.72 3.24
N LEU A 71 -11.42 2.93 2.58
CA LEU A 71 -11.44 1.47 2.61
C LEU A 71 -11.31 0.90 4.03
N LEU A 72 -10.50 1.54 4.89
CA LEU A 72 -10.25 1.12 6.26
C LEU A 72 -11.25 1.71 7.27
N GLY A 73 -12.25 2.48 6.82
CA GLY A 73 -13.24 3.13 7.69
C GLY A 73 -12.66 4.23 8.57
N LEU A 74 -11.59 4.89 8.10
CA LEU A 74 -10.88 5.97 8.79
C LEU A 74 -11.19 7.36 8.21
N ALA A 75 -11.96 7.42 7.13
CA ALA A 75 -12.48 8.68 6.60
C ALA A 75 -13.52 9.28 7.55
N ALA A 76 -13.48 10.61 7.66
CA ALA A 76 -14.34 11.39 8.55
C ALA A 76 -15.76 11.56 8.00
#